data_AF-A0A3N0VV24-F1
#
_entry.id   AF-A0A3N0VV24-F1
#
_cell.length_a   1.000
_cell.length_b   1.000
_cell.length_c   1.000
_cell.angle_alpha   90.00
_cell.angle_beta   90.00
_cell.angle_gamma   90.00
#
_symmetry.space_group_name_H-M   'P 1'
#
loop_
_entity.id
_entity.type
_entity.pdbx_description
1 polymer ?
#
loop_
_entity_poly.entity_id
_entity_poly.type
_entity_poly.pdbx_seq_one_letter_code
_entity_poly.pdbx_strand_id
1 'polypeptide(L)'
;MKNIGIVILVFCIQLFSAQNVYLTKVEKTNDNTDKFLYKISNEIKEAQYLGEVEVQGFSKDDALTFSLIYRKAKEIGANTFSLKPFENIDGSSQAFNPSNYKISLYYLPKEKLESQSGHLYLFASSDKDQKISINRKDYTLSPRSYMIINTVPGELYTISTKKLLGSAIKIQPKSGESNQYFQISSMKIKSDQSGVGGLNLKSGDIIGLEKSFAEFLSIIYKIQADF
;
A
#
# COMPACT_ATOMS: atom_id res chain seq x y z
N MET A 1 -16.25 -38.31 21.60
CA MET A 1 -16.62 -36.87 21.48
C MET A 1 -15.42 -35.92 21.58
N LYS A 2 -14.39 -36.16 22.42
CA LYS A 2 -13.22 -35.27 22.58
C LYS A 2 -12.41 -35.01 21.29
N ASN A 3 -12.36 -35.97 20.37
CA ASN A 3 -11.58 -35.85 19.12
C ASN A 3 -12.31 -35.09 18.01
N ILE A 4 -13.64 -35.06 18.03
CA ILE A 4 -14.45 -34.35 17.02
C ILE A 4 -14.28 -32.84 17.19
N GLY A 5 -14.21 -32.35 18.43
CA GLY A 5 -13.92 -30.94 18.71
C GLY A 5 -12.55 -30.49 18.20
N ILE A 6 -11.54 -31.36 18.24
CA ILE A 6 -10.20 -31.07 17.69
C ILE A 6 -10.26 -31.02 16.16
N VAL A 7 -10.96 -31.94 15.51
CA VAL A 7 -11.12 -31.94 14.04
C VAL A 7 -11.88 -30.70 13.57
N ILE A 8 -12.96 -30.31 14.26
CA ILE A 8 -13.71 -29.08 13.97
C ILE A 8 -12.83 -27.85 14.20
N LEU A 9 -12.05 -27.81 15.27
CA LEU A 9 -11.13 -26.70 15.55
C LEU A 9 -10.05 -26.57 14.46
N VAL A 10 -9.44 -27.68 14.04
CA VAL A 10 -8.43 -27.72 12.96
C VAL A 10 -9.05 -27.28 11.63
N PHE A 11 -10.28 -27.70 11.33
CA PHE A 11 -11.02 -27.28 10.14
C PHE A 11 -11.38 -25.78 10.19
N CYS A 12 -11.83 -25.28 11.34
CA CYS A 12 -12.14 -23.86 11.54
C CYS A 12 -10.88 -22.98 11.46
N ILE A 13 -9.70 -23.49 11.85
CA ILE A 13 -8.43 -22.77 11.68
C ILE A 13 -8.13 -22.54 10.18
N GLN A 14 -8.54 -23.46 9.31
CA GLN A 14 -8.40 -23.28 7.85
C GLN A 14 -9.39 -22.27 7.25
N LEU A 15 -10.45 -21.89 7.98
CA LEU A 15 -11.43 -20.89 7.55
C LEU A 15 -11.02 -19.45 7.90
N PHE A 16 -9.92 -19.24 8.64
CA PHE A 16 -9.35 -17.90 8.83
C PHE A 16 -8.64 -17.48 7.54
N SER A 17 -9.40 -16.82 6.66
CA SER A 17 -9.00 -16.05 5.48
C SER A 17 -7.52 -16.14 5.09
N ALA A 18 -7.17 -17.15 4.30
CA ALA A 18 -5.93 -17.10 3.53
C ALA A 18 -6.15 -16.16 2.35
N GLN A 19 -5.56 -14.96 2.40
CA GLN A 19 -5.41 -14.17 1.18
C GLN A 19 -4.36 -14.86 0.32
N ASN A 20 -4.75 -15.24 -0.89
CA ASN A 20 -3.88 -15.89 -1.86
C ASN A 20 -3.48 -14.90 -2.94
N VAL A 21 -2.24 -15.05 -3.42
CA VAL A 21 -1.68 -14.25 -4.51
C VAL A 21 -1.16 -15.22 -5.57
N TYR A 22 -1.83 -15.24 -6.72
CA TYR A 22 -1.54 -16.15 -7.82
C TYR A 22 -0.98 -15.39 -9.01
N LEU A 23 0.07 -15.94 -9.64
CA LEU A 23 0.48 -15.53 -10.97
C LEU A 23 -0.40 -16.28 -11.98
N THR A 24 -1.51 -15.67 -12.38
CA THR A 24 -2.57 -16.33 -13.16
C THR A 24 -2.29 -16.37 -14.65
N LYS A 25 -1.45 -15.45 -15.15
CA LYS A 25 -1.03 -15.42 -16.55
C LYS A 25 0.44 -15.05 -16.66
N VAL A 26 1.17 -15.80 -17.49
CA VAL A 26 2.51 -15.45 -17.97
C VAL A 26 2.46 -15.44 -19.49
N GLU A 27 2.59 -14.26 -20.08
CA GLU A 27 2.67 -14.06 -21.52
C GLU A 27 4.13 -14.10 -21.98
N LYS A 28 5.02 -13.43 -21.24
CA LYS A 28 6.46 -13.31 -21.53
C LYS A 28 7.24 -13.17 -20.24
N THR A 29 8.52 -13.49 -20.32
CA THR A 29 9.52 -13.16 -19.29
C THR A 29 10.50 -12.12 -19.83
N ASN A 30 11.23 -11.47 -18.92
CA ASN A 30 12.30 -10.54 -19.25
C ASN A 30 13.47 -10.77 -18.27
N ASP A 31 14.72 -10.70 -18.72
CA ASP A 31 15.91 -10.93 -17.88
C ASP A 31 16.28 -9.72 -17.00
N ASN A 32 15.28 -8.92 -16.65
CA ASN A 32 15.44 -7.73 -15.83
C ASN A 32 15.71 -8.07 -14.35
N THR A 33 16.69 -7.38 -13.77
CA THR A 33 17.14 -7.57 -12.37
C THR A 33 16.80 -6.39 -11.46
N ASP A 34 16.00 -5.43 -11.94
CA ASP A 34 15.58 -4.27 -11.16
C ASP A 34 14.91 -4.67 -9.85
N LYS A 35 15.36 -4.03 -8.76
CA LYS A 35 14.81 -4.23 -7.40
C LYS A 35 13.47 -3.52 -7.17
N PHE A 36 13.03 -2.67 -8.09
CA PHE A 36 11.86 -1.83 -7.89
C PHE A 36 10.65 -2.36 -8.65
N LEU A 37 9.47 -2.04 -8.14
CA LEU A 37 8.20 -2.37 -8.78
C LEU A 37 7.31 -1.13 -8.77
N TYR A 38 7.31 -0.38 -9.87
CA TYR A 38 6.66 0.93 -9.94
C TYR A 38 5.29 0.88 -10.59
N LYS A 39 4.37 1.70 -10.11
CA LYS A 39 3.07 1.89 -10.74
C LYS A 39 3.25 2.73 -12.01
N ILE A 40 2.64 2.26 -13.11
CA ILE A 40 2.56 3.00 -14.38
C ILE A 40 1.11 3.26 -14.80
N SER A 41 0.91 4.25 -15.65
CA SER A 41 -0.39 4.63 -16.19
C SER A 41 -0.32 4.98 -17.68
N ASN A 42 0.11 6.19 -18.03
CA ASN A 42 0.27 6.61 -19.42
C ASN A 42 1.35 5.81 -20.16
N GLU A 43 2.39 5.40 -19.41
CA GLU A 43 3.56 4.69 -19.91
C GLU A 43 3.26 3.25 -20.33
N ILE A 44 2.06 2.72 -20.00
CA ILE A 44 1.63 1.37 -20.38
C ILE A 44 1.75 1.14 -21.90
N LYS A 45 1.56 2.18 -22.72
CA LYS A 45 1.66 2.09 -24.19
C LYS A 45 3.06 1.72 -24.68
N GLU A 46 4.08 2.02 -23.88
CA GLU A 46 5.49 1.73 -24.18
C GLU A 46 6.03 0.52 -23.42
N ALA A 47 5.22 -0.04 -22.51
CA ALA A 47 5.60 -1.12 -21.63
C ALA A 47 5.32 -2.49 -22.27
N GLN A 48 6.23 -3.43 -22.06
CA GLN A 48 6.04 -4.82 -22.47
C GLN A 48 5.19 -5.53 -21.43
N TYR A 49 3.97 -5.95 -21.79
CA TYR A 49 3.15 -6.81 -20.94
C TYR A 49 3.82 -8.18 -20.75
N LEU A 50 3.93 -8.60 -19.49
CA LEU A 50 4.56 -9.88 -19.10
C LEU A 50 3.57 -10.86 -18.52
N GLY A 51 2.58 -10.39 -17.75
CA GLY A 51 1.67 -11.29 -17.05
C GLY A 51 0.64 -10.62 -16.15
N GLU A 52 -0.08 -11.43 -15.39
CA GLU A 52 -1.14 -10.99 -14.48
C GLU A 52 -1.00 -11.70 -13.13
N VAL A 53 -1.13 -10.93 -12.06
CA VAL A 53 -1.31 -11.43 -10.69
C VAL A 53 -2.74 -11.21 -10.26
N GLU A 54 -3.35 -12.23 -9.66
CA GLU A 54 -4.66 -12.16 -9.05
C GLU A 54 -4.54 -12.33 -7.53
N VAL A 55 -5.19 -11.44 -6.79
CA VAL A 55 -5.29 -11.50 -5.33
C VAL A 55 -6.70 -11.93 -4.96
N GLN A 56 -6.81 -13.00 -4.17
CA GLN A 56 -8.08 -13.58 -3.75
C GLN A 56 -8.14 -13.65 -2.22
N GLY A 57 -9.22 -13.15 -1.64
CA GLY A 57 -9.40 -13.00 -0.20
C GLY A 57 -8.90 -11.66 0.33
N PHE A 58 -9.32 -11.32 1.55
CA PHE A 58 -8.94 -10.07 2.22
C PHE A 58 -7.85 -10.31 3.27
N SER A 59 -6.82 -9.46 3.26
CA SER A 59 -5.82 -9.37 4.32
C SER A 59 -5.75 -7.93 4.86
N LYS A 60 -5.47 -7.80 6.16
CA LYS A 60 -5.11 -6.51 6.77
C LYS A 60 -3.60 -6.24 6.70
N ASP A 61 -2.80 -7.24 6.32
CA ASP A 61 -1.35 -7.13 6.19
C ASP A 61 -0.97 -6.80 4.75
N ASP A 62 -1.16 -5.52 4.37
CA ASP A 62 -0.86 -5.05 3.01
C ASP A 62 0.63 -5.24 2.65
N ALA A 63 1.53 -5.25 3.63
CA ALA A 63 2.96 -5.46 3.41
C ALA A 63 3.27 -6.92 3.02
N LEU A 64 2.63 -7.89 3.68
CA LEU A 64 2.71 -9.30 3.29
C LEU A 64 2.13 -9.50 1.89
N THR A 65 0.95 -8.93 1.61
CA THR A 65 0.33 -8.99 0.28
C THR A 65 1.24 -8.44 -0.80
N PHE A 66 1.82 -7.25 -0.56
CA PHE A 66 2.77 -6.63 -1.47
C PHE A 66 4.01 -7.50 -1.69
N SER A 67 4.58 -8.07 -0.63
CA SER A 67 5.75 -8.96 -0.73
C SER A 67 5.49 -10.17 -1.63
N LEU A 68 4.29 -10.77 -1.53
CA LEU A 68 3.88 -11.87 -2.39
C LEU A 68 3.73 -11.43 -3.85
N ILE A 69 3.05 -10.30 -4.11
CA ILE A 69 2.90 -9.73 -5.46
C ILE A 69 4.27 -9.40 -6.04
N TYR A 70 5.12 -8.73 -5.26
CA TYR A 70 6.46 -8.34 -5.64
C TYR A 70 7.28 -9.56 -6.07
N ARG A 71 7.28 -10.64 -5.26
CA ARG A 71 7.97 -11.88 -5.61
C ARG A 71 7.47 -12.45 -6.94
N LYS A 72 6.15 -12.49 -7.17
CA LYS A 72 5.57 -12.96 -8.44
C LYS A 72 5.93 -12.07 -9.63
N ALA A 73 5.99 -10.76 -9.43
CA ALA A 73 6.46 -9.84 -10.46
C ALA A 73 7.93 -10.09 -10.83
N LYS A 74 8.78 -10.32 -9.81
CA LYS A 74 10.21 -10.61 -10.03
C LYS A 74 10.48 -11.97 -10.65
N GLU A 75 9.64 -12.98 -10.38
CA GLU A 75 9.72 -14.30 -11.03
C GLU A 75 9.66 -14.21 -12.57
N ILE A 76 9.01 -13.19 -13.13
CA ILE A 76 8.88 -12.99 -14.60
C ILE A 76 9.65 -11.77 -15.14
N GLY A 77 10.41 -11.08 -14.30
CA GLY A 77 11.20 -9.90 -14.69
C GLY A 77 10.44 -8.57 -14.76
N ALA A 78 9.23 -8.49 -14.22
CA ALA A 78 8.47 -7.23 -14.21
C ALA A 78 9.11 -6.19 -13.28
N ASN A 79 9.19 -4.94 -13.72
CA ASN A 79 9.57 -3.77 -12.89
C ASN A 79 8.45 -2.75 -12.76
N THR A 80 7.32 -2.95 -13.42
CA THR A 80 6.19 -2.05 -13.38
C THR A 80 4.87 -2.80 -13.30
N PHE A 81 3.83 -2.12 -12.81
CA PHE A 81 2.50 -2.70 -12.66
C PHE A 81 1.38 -1.67 -12.83
N SER A 82 0.19 -2.17 -13.14
CA SER A 82 -1.05 -1.39 -13.12
C SER A 82 -2.20 -2.22 -12.56
N LEU A 83 -3.14 -1.57 -11.87
CA LEU A 83 -4.39 -2.21 -11.49
C LEU A 83 -5.18 -2.55 -12.76
N LYS A 84 -5.70 -3.78 -12.82
CA LYS A 84 -6.64 -4.20 -13.87
C LYS A 84 -8.03 -4.34 -13.24
N PRO A 85 -8.96 -3.41 -13.52
CA PRO A 85 -10.32 -3.51 -13.00
C PRO A 85 -11.02 -4.74 -13.59
N PHE A 86 -11.93 -5.33 -12.82
CA PHE A 86 -12.90 -6.27 -13.37
C PHE A 86 -13.93 -5.51 -14.19
N GLU A 87 -14.51 -6.17 -15.18
CA GLU A 87 -15.55 -5.59 -16.04
C GLU A 87 -16.93 -6.11 -15.61
N ASN A 88 -17.94 -5.26 -15.67
CA ASN A 88 -19.35 -5.63 -15.60
C ASN A 88 -19.77 -6.29 -16.93
N ILE A 89 -20.98 -6.88 -16.96
CA ILE A 89 -21.53 -7.50 -18.18
C ILE A 89 -21.64 -6.48 -19.33
N ASP A 90 -21.85 -5.20 -19.01
CA ASP A 90 -21.92 -4.09 -19.99
C ASP A 90 -20.54 -3.54 -20.41
N GLY A 91 -19.44 -4.15 -19.94
CA GLY A 91 -18.07 -3.72 -20.22
C GLY A 91 -17.58 -2.55 -19.37
N SER A 92 -18.40 -2.01 -18.46
CA SER A 92 -17.96 -0.93 -17.55
C SER A 92 -17.05 -1.47 -16.44
N SER A 93 -16.12 -0.65 -15.94
CA SER A 93 -15.23 -1.03 -14.84
C SER A 93 -15.99 -1.19 -13.51
N GLN A 94 -15.76 -2.32 -12.84
CA GLN A 94 -16.23 -2.55 -11.47
C GLN A 94 -15.44 -1.69 -10.46
N ALA A 95 -16.11 -1.38 -9.35
CA ALA A 95 -15.46 -0.76 -8.20
C ALA A 95 -14.34 -1.68 -7.66
N PHE A 96 -13.26 -1.08 -7.18
CA PHE A 96 -12.16 -1.83 -6.57
C PHE A 96 -12.67 -2.67 -5.39
N ASN A 97 -12.34 -3.96 -5.39
CA ASN A 97 -12.63 -4.88 -4.31
C ASN A 97 -11.31 -5.32 -3.62
N PRO A 98 -11.07 -4.94 -2.35
CA PRO A 98 -9.84 -5.31 -1.66
C PRO A 98 -9.71 -6.82 -1.39
N SER A 99 -10.78 -7.59 -1.61
CA SER A 99 -10.80 -9.05 -1.48
C SER A 99 -10.61 -9.77 -2.82
N ASN A 100 -10.71 -9.06 -3.94
CA ASN A 100 -10.52 -9.64 -5.26
C ASN A 100 -10.10 -8.57 -6.27
N TYR A 101 -8.84 -8.61 -6.71
CA TYR A 101 -8.33 -7.68 -7.71
C TYR A 101 -7.20 -8.30 -8.54
N LYS A 102 -7.00 -7.73 -9.73
CA LYS A 102 -5.97 -8.13 -10.68
C LYS A 102 -4.95 -7.02 -10.88
N ILE A 103 -3.70 -7.42 -11.04
CA ILE A 103 -2.59 -6.53 -11.35
C ILE A 103 -1.94 -7.02 -12.63
N SER A 104 -1.90 -6.17 -13.65
CA SER A 104 -1.09 -6.40 -14.84
C SER A 104 0.36 -6.08 -14.53
N LEU A 105 1.27 -6.93 -15.00
CA LEU A 105 2.71 -6.83 -14.79
C LEU A 105 3.42 -6.53 -16.10
N TYR A 106 4.36 -5.60 -16.06
CA TYR A 106 5.07 -5.12 -17.24
C TYR A 106 6.57 -4.97 -16.99
N TYR A 107 7.32 -4.98 -18.09
CA TYR A 107 8.66 -4.43 -18.15
C TYR A 107 8.63 -3.10 -18.90
N LEU A 108 9.26 -2.09 -18.31
CA LEU A 108 9.48 -0.79 -18.94
C LEU A 108 10.91 -0.31 -18.61
N PRO A 109 11.74 0.01 -19.62
CA PRO A 109 13.05 0.61 -19.38
C PRO A 109 12.96 1.85 -18.49
N LYS A 110 13.92 2.03 -17.58
CA LYS A 110 13.88 3.08 -16.55
C LYS A 110 13.82 4.48 -17.15
N GLU A 111 14.43 4.67 -18.32
CA GLU A 111 14.50 5.95 -19.03
C GLU A 111 13.12 6.39 -19.57
N LYS A 112 12.17 5.47 -19.65
CA LYS A 112 10.80 5.69 -20.11
C LYS A 112 9.80 5.88 -18.97
N LEU A 113 10.22 5.73 -17.72
CA LEU A 113 9.38 6.01 -16.56
C LEU A 113 9.18 7.52 -16.43
N GLU A 114 7.93 7.97 -16.35
CA GLU A 114 7.65 9.37 -16.09
C GLU A 114 8.18 9.78 -14.71
N SER A 115 8.74 10.98 -14.62
CA SER A 115 9.22 11.52 -13.35
C SER A 115 8.04 11.90 -12.46
N GLN A 116 7.83 11.13 -11.40
CA GLN A 116 6.86 11.45 -10.35
C GLN A 116 7.58 12.20 -9.22
N SER A 117 7.52 13.53 -9.25
CA SER A 117 8.26 14.43 -8.35
C SER A 117 7.37 15.51 -7.74
N GLY A 118 7.80 16.06 -6.60
CA GLY A 118 7.15 17.23 -5.99
C GLY A 118 5.87 16.95 -5.20
N HIS A 119 5.49 15.69 -4.99
CA HIS A 119 4.31 15.35 -4.18
C HIS A 119 4.69 14.65 -2.88
N LEU A 120 3.88 14.91 -1.85
CA LEU A 120 3.95 14.25 -0.56
C LEU A 120 2.66 13.43 -0.35
N TYR A 121 2.81 12.13 -0.14
CA TYR A 121 1.70 11.20 0.08
C TYR A 121 1.61 10.79 1.54
N LEU A 122 0.41 10.88 2.11
CA LEU A 122 0.13 10.44 3.48
C LEU A 122 -0.93 9.35 3.47
N PHE A 123 -0.53 8.13 3.84
CA PHE A 123 -1.40 6.95 3.87
C PHE A 123 -1.95 6.68 5.27
N ALA A 124 -3.24 6.40 5.37
CA ALA A 124 -3.91 5.98 6.59
C ALA A 124 -4.24 4.48 6.56
N SER A 125 -3.26 3.65 6.93
CA SER A 125 -3.39 2.18 6.92
C SER A 125 -4.11 1.60 8.14
N SER A 126 -4.54 2.44 9.09
CA SER A 126 -5.31 1.95 10.24
C SER A 126 -6.74 1.60 9.84
N ASP A 127 -7.35 0.70 10.60
CA ASP A 127 -8.78 0.39 10.61
C ASP A 127 -9.66 1.48 11.26
N LYS A 128 -9.08 2.61 11.66
CA LYS A 128 -9.77 3.72 12.34
C LYS A 128 -9.32 5.05 11.73
N ASP A 129 -10.19 6.04 11.82
CA ASP A 129 -9.87 7.42 11.45
C ASP A 129 -8.58 7.91 12.12
N GLN A 130 -7.72 8.56 11.34
CA GLN A 130 -6.48 9.17 11.84
C GLN A 130 -6.59 10.69 11.77
N LYS A 131 -6.56 11.34 12.94
CA LYS A 131 -6.46 12.80 13.04
C LYS A 131 -4.99 13.22 12.90
N ILE A 132 -4.72 14.06 11.92
CA ILE A 132 -3.41 14.68 11.69
C ILE A 132 -3.54 16.19 11.64
N SER A 133 -2.41 16.87 11.80
CA SER A 133 -2.29 18.30 11.53
C SER A 133 -1.21 18.51 10.49
N ILE A 134 -1.47 19.33 9.49
CA ILE A 134 -0.50 19.79 8.49
C ILE A 134 -0.48 21.30 8.57
N ASN A 135 0.68 21.89 8.90
CA ASN A 135 0.84 23.33 9.06
C ASN A 135 -0.23 23.96 9.97
N ARG A 136 -0.58 23.25 11.07
CA ARG A 136 -1.62 23.63 12.05
C ARG A 136 -3.07 23.54 11.53
N LYS A 137 -3.32 23.18 10.28
CA LYS A 137 -4.66 22.82 9.79
C LYS A 137 -4.92 21.34 10.07
N ASP A 138 -6.09 21.05 10.62
CA ASP A 138 -6.47 19.69 11.01
C ASP A 138 -7.11 18.93 9.86
N TYR A 139 -6.79 17.64 9.77
CA TYR A 139 -7.40 16.72 8.82
C TYR A 139 -7.75 15.41 9.52
N THR A 140 -8.78 14.73 9.02
CA THR A 140 -9.15 13.38 9.45
C THR A 140 -9.06 12.47 8.25
N LEU A 141 -8.09 11.55 8.25
CA LEU A 141 -7.94 10.54 7.21
C LEU A 141 -8.78 9.32 7.56
N SER A 142 -9.64 8.92 6.63
CA SER A 142 -10.44 7.68 6.77
C SER A 142 -9.56 6.42 6.67
N PRO A 143 -10.03 5.26 7.18
CA PRO A 143 -9.34 3.99 7.01
C PRO A 143 -9.08 3.64 5.55
N ARG A 144 -7.90 3.09 5.26
CA ARG A 144 -7.46 2.70 3.90
C ARG A 144 -7.64 3.82 2.88
N SER A 145 -7.31 5.05 3.28
CA SER A 145 -7.25 6.21 2.40
C SER A 145 -5.86 6.80 2.35
N TYR A 146 -5.64 7.70 1.40
CA TYR A 146 -4.45 8.53 1.37
C TYR A 146 -4.78 9.93 0.84
N MET A 147 -3.97 10.92 1.23
CA MET A 147 -4.02 12.27 0.67
C MET A 147 -2.71 12.60 -0.04
N ILE A 148 -2.78 13.51 -1.02
CA ILE A 148 -1.63 14.00 -1.77
C ILE A 148 -1.49 15.49 -1.50
N ILE A 149 -0.29 15.93 -1.14
CA ILE A 149 0.03 17.34 -0.96
C ILE A 149 0.95 17.74 -2.11
N ASN A 150 0.51 18.71 -2.91
CA ASN A 150 1.34 19.35 -3.93
C ASN A 150 2.31 20.29 -3.22
N THR A 151 3.59 19.92 -3.20
CA THR A 151 4.57 20.66 -2.40
C THR A 151 5.22 21.78 -3.20
N VAL A 152 5.56 22.87 -2.51
CA VAL A 152 6.34 23.98 -3.06
C VAL A 152 7.79 23.81 -2.62
N PRO A 153 8.77 23.78 -3.55
CA PRO A 153 10.17 23.70 -3.19
C PRO A 153 10.60 24.81 -2.23
N GLY A 154 11.28 24.43 -1.15
CA GLY A 154 11.75 25.35 -0.10
C GLY A 154 10.70 25.68 0.98
N GLU A 155 9.43 25.33 0.80
CA GLU A 155 8.41 25.49 1.84
C GLU A 155 8.54 24.40 2.92
N LEU A 156 8.40 24.78 4.20
CA LEU A 156 8.47 23.86 5.32
C LEU A 156 7.07 23.33 5.68
N TYR A 157 6.85 22.03 5.47
CA TYR A 157 5.65 21.32 5.89
C TYR A 157 5.89 20.66 7.25
N THR A 158 5.06 20.99 8.24
CA THR A 158 5.04 20.31 9.54
C THR A 158 3.81 19.42 9.63
N ILE A 159 4.02 18.12 9.80
CA ILE A 159 2.96 17.11 9.85
C ILE A 159 3.03 16.44 11.20
N SER A 160 1.93 16.41 11.94
CA SER A 160 1.88 15.77 13.25
C SER A 160 0.66 14.89 13.43
N THR A 161 0.82 13.83 14.23
CA THR A 161 -0.30 13.07 14.76
C THR A 161 -0.82 13.79 16.00
N LYS A 162 -2.12 14.08 16.07
CA LYS A 162 -2.70 14.90 17.16
C LYS A 162 -2.90 14.15 18.48
N LYS A 163 -1.98 13.26 18.83
CA LYS A 163 -2.08 12.38 20.00
C LYS A 163 -1.17 12.89 21.11
N LEU A 164 -1.47 12.54 22.37
CA LEU A 164 -0.80 13.08 23.57
C LEU A 164 0.75 12.95 23.55
N LEU A 165 1.25 11.96 22.82
CA LEU A 165 2.68 11.74 22.52
C LEU A 165 2.88 11.47 21.02
N GLY A 166 2.13 12.18 20.18
CA GLY A 166 2.10 11.92 18.74
C GLY A 166 3.40 12.31 18.04
N SER A 167 3.83 11.51 17.06
CA SER A 167 4.96 11.84 16.19
C SER A 167 4.67 13.07 15.35
N ALA A 168 5.72 13.86 15.08
CA ALA A 168 5.71 14.95 14.13
C ALA A 168 6.95 14.91 13.24
N ILE A 169 6.78 15.22 11.96
CA ILE A 169 7.87 15.34 10.99
C ILE A 169 7.84 16.72 10.36
N LYS A 170 9.03 17.20 9.98
CA LYS A 170 9.21 18.43 9.21
C LYS A 170 9.87 18.08 7.89
N ILE A 171 9.25 18.52 6.80
CA ILE A 171 9.68 18.22 5.44
C ILE A 171 9.87 19.54 4.72
N GLN A 172 11.00 19.71 4.05
CA GLN A 172 11.26 20.85 3.17
C GLN A 172 11.67 20.31 1.80
N PRO A 173 10.71 20.12 0.87
CA PRO A 173 10.98 19.55 -0.44
C PRO A 173 11.92 20.42 -1.25
N LYS A 174 12.79 19.80 -2.04
CA LYS A 174 13.66 20.50 -3.00
C LYS A 174 13.11 20.39 -4.42
N SER A 175 13.53 21.32 -5.28
CA SER A 175 13.17 21.27 -6.69
C SER A 175 13.70 19.97 -7.32
N GLY A 176 12.84 19.26 -8.03
CA GLY A 176 13.18 17.98 -8.68
C GLY A 176 13.32 16.77 -7.74
N GLU A 177 12.99 16.90 -6.45
CA GLU A 177 12.97 15.73 -5.55
C GLU A 177 11.84 14.76 -5.91
N SER A 178 12.15 13.46 -5.84
CA SER A 178 11.15 12.41 -5.98
C SER A 178 10.05 12.56 -4.93
N ASN A 179 8.86 12.06 -5.26
CA ASN A 179 7.77 12.00 -4.31
C ASN A 179 8.19 11.37 -2.98
N GLN A 180 7.65 11.90 -1.89
CA GLN A 180 7.88 11.40 -0.54
C GLN A 180 6.61 10.71 -0.03
N TYR A 181 6.78 9.58 0.65
CA TYR A 181 5.68 8.71 1.03
C TYR A 181 5.75 8.41 2.53
N PHE A 182 4.65 8.65 3.25
CA PHE A 182 4.56 8.37 4.68
C PHE A 182 3.26 7.66 5.03
N GLN A 183 3.34 6.79 6.03
CA GLN A 183 2.20 6.11 6.62
C GLN A 183 1.94 6.64 8.03
N ILE A 184 0.68 6.94 8.30
CA ILE A 184 0.19 7.32 9.62
C ILE A 184 -0.33 6.07 10.32
N SER A 185 0.25 5.75 11.47
CA SER A 185 -0.15 4.59 12.27
C SER A 185 -1.02 4.98 13.48
N SER A 186 -1.93 4.08 13.83
CA SER A 186 -2.83 4.26 14.97
C SER A 186 -2.16 3.96 16.30
N MET A 187 -2.82 4.41 17.37
CA MET A 187 -2.40 4.06 18.72
C MET A 187 -2.58 2.55 18.92
N LYS A 188 -1.53 1.86 19.37
CA LYS A 188 -1.57 0.42 19.68
C LYS A 188 -1.29 0.21 21.16
N ILE A 189 -2.18 -0.52 21.83
CA ILE A 189 -1.99 -0.99 23.19
C ILE A 189 -1.70 -2.48 23.09
N LYS A 190 -0.57 -2.92 23.65
CA LYS A 190 -0.21 -4.34 23.74
C LYS A 190 0.13 -4.67 25.19
N SER A 191 -0.13 -5.90 25.61
CA SER A 191 0.41 -6.41 26.87
C SER A 191 1.93 -6.39 26.81
N ASP A 192 2.56 -6.04 27.92
CA ASP A 192 4.00 -6.14 28.06
C ASP A 192 4.42 -7.62 28.10
N GLN A 193 5.45 -7.95 27.30
CA GLN A 193 6.01 -9.31 27.20
C GLN A 193 7.30 -9.47 28.01
N SER A 194 7.72 -8.45 28.76
CA SER A 194 8.93 -8.45 29.59
C SER A 194 8.89 -9.39 30.81
N GLY A 195 7.72 -9.98 31.12
CA GLY A 195 7.52 -10.88 32.27
C GLY A 195 7.19 -10.17 33.58
N VAL A 196 7.19 -8.83 33.64
CA VAL A 196 6.91 -8.05 34.86
C VAL A 196 5.44 -7.61 34.96
N GLY A 197 4.65 -7.84 33.91
CA GLY A 197 3.26 -7.36 33.81
C GLY A 197 3.22 -5.85 33.54
N GLY A 198 2.54 -5.45 32.47
CA GLY A 198 2.50 -4.05 32.06
C GLY A 198 1.71 -3.85 30.76
N LEU A 199 1.53 -2.59 30.36
CA LEU A 199 0.91 -2.21 29.09
C LEU A 199 1.90 -1.38 28.28
N ASN A 200 2.20 -1.84 27.06
CA ASN A 200 2.97 -1.09 26.08
C ASN A 200 2.02 -0.24 25.22
N LEU A 201 2.12 1.07 25.38
CA LEU A 201 1.37 2.07 24.62
C LEU A 201 2.26 2.67 23.53
N LYS A 202 1.89 2.48 22.25
CA LYS A 202 2.44 3.28 21.14
C LYS A 202 1.39 4.29 20.71
N SER A 203 1.66 5.57 20.90
CA SER A 203 0.75 6.70 20.67
C SER A 203 0.45 7.00 19.20
N GLY A 204 0.86 6.17 18.25
CA GLY A 204 0.75 6.43 16.81
C GLY A 204 1.97 7.17 16.26
N ASP A 205 2.35 6.82 15.04
CA ASP A 205 3.65 7.18 14.46
C ASP A 205 3.52 7.57 12.99
N ILE A 206 4.51 8.32 12.48
CA ILE A 206 4.64 8.69 11.05
C ILE A 206 5.86 7.95 10.50
N ILE A 207 5.64 7.01 9.60
CA ILE A 207 6.65 6.08 9.11
C ILE A 207 6.92 6.37 7.63
N GLY A 208 8.17 6.57 7.23
CA GLY A 208 8.53 6.67 5.82
C GLY A 208 8.30 5.35 5.08
N LEU A 209 7.75 5.41 3.88
CA LEU A 209 7.48 4.25 3.04
C LEU A 209 8.48 4.17 1.88
N GLU A 210 8.85 2.94 1.53
CA GLU A 210 9.54 2.66 0.27
C GLU A 210 8.57 2.89 -0.90
N LYS A 211 9.08 3.45 -2.00
CA LYS A 211 8.30 3.92 -3.15
C LYS A 211 7.43 2.82 -3.76
N SER A 212 7.98 1.64 -4.03
CA SER A 212 7.25 0.52 -4.64
C SER A 212 6.06 0.10 -3.77
N PHE A 213 6.26 0.02 -2.45
CA PHE A 213 5.17 -0.30 -1.52
C PHE A 213 4.13 0.82 -1.44
N ALA A 214 4.54 2.08 -1.38
CA ALA A 214 3.62 3.22 -1.34
C ALA A 214 2.77 3.32 -2.62
N GLU A 215 3.38 3.10 -3.80
CA GLU A 215 2.67 3.08 -5.07
C GLU A 215 1.68 1.92 -5.15
N PHE A 216 2.01 0.77 -4.56
CA PHE A 216 1.05 -0.31 -4.37
C PHE A 216 -0.12 0.12 -3.46
N LEU A 217 0.15 0.75 -2.31
CA LEU A 217 -0.91 1.27 -1.45
C LEU A 217 -1.83 2.25 -2.21
N SER A 218 -1.28 3.07 -3.12
CA SER A 218 -2.06 4.03 -3.91
C SER A 218 -3.07 3.39 -4.87
N ILE A 219 -2.93 2.10 -5.21
CA ILE A 219 -3.91 1.39 -6.05
C ILE A 219 -4.98 0.66 -5.24
N ILE A 220 -4.70 0.34 -3.97
CA ILE A 220 -5.63 -0.40 -3.10
C ILE A 220 -6.31 0.48 -2.04
N TYR A 221 -5.86 1.73 -1.89
CA TYR A 221 -6.44 2.72 -0.96
C TYR A 221 -7.18 3.79 -1.75
N LYS A 222 -8.18 4.38 -1.10
CA LYS A 222 -8.98 5.46 -1.69
C LYS A 222 -8.25 6.78 -1.56
N ILE A 223 -8.12 7.53 -2.65
CA ILE A 223 -7.70 8.93 -2.56
C ILE A 223 -8.77 9.74 -1.83
N GLN A 224 -8.34 10.48 -0.82
CA GLN A 224 -9.15 11.45 -0.12
C GLN A 224 -8.79 12.83 -0.66
N ALA A 225 -9.70 13.40 -1.45
CA ALA A 225 -9.52 14.73 -2.00
C ALA A 225 -9.49 15.78 -0.87
N ASP A 226 -8.64 16.79 -1.03
CA ASP A 226 -8.54 17.91 -0.10
C ASP A 226 -9.89 18.67 -0.01
N PHE A 227 -10.26 19.06 1.22
CA PHE A 227 -11.31 20.05 1.50
C PHE A 227 -10.70 21.46 1.67
#